data_AF-A0A530A502-F1
#
_entry.id   AF-A0A530A502-F1
#
_cell.length_a   1.000
_cell.length_b   1.000
_cell.length_c   1.000
_cell.angle_alpha   90.00
_cell.angle_beta   90.00
_cell.angle_gamma   90.00
#
_symmetry.space_group_name_H-M   'P 1'
#
loop_
_entity.id
_entity.type
_entity.pdbx_description
1 polymer ?
#
loop_
_entity_poly.entity_id
_entity_poly.type
_entity_poly.pdbx_seq_one_letter_code
_entity_poly.pdbx_strand_id
1 'polypeptide(L)' 'PFYGMEGEGWFLGIHCFARYIKVAFFRGLSLDPAPPVESKSGDTRYFHIHEYDGLDEKQFVSWVKQASRLPGEWM' A
#
# COMPACT_ATOMS: atom_id res chain seq x y z
N PRO A 1 0.02 -11.46 -0.43
CA PRO A 1 0.62 -11.60 0.93
C PRO A 1 0.41 -10.31 1.74
N PHE A 2 0.39 -10.41 3.07
CA PHE A 2 0.34 -9.25 3.97
C PHE A 2 1.71 -8.99 4.62
N TYR A 3 1.98 -7.71 4.89
CA TYR A 3 3.17 -7.21 5.54
C TYR A 3 2.77 -6.35 6.73
N GLY A 4 3.42 -6.61 7.86
CA GLY A 4 3.08 -6.02 9.14
C GLY A 4 4.33 -5.86 9.99
N MET A 5 4.18 -5.11 11.07
CA MET A 5 5.19 -5.00 12.12
C MET A 5 4.76 -5.87 13.29
N GLU A 6 5.71 -6.54 13.93
CA GLU A 6 5.42 -7.43 15.05
C GLU A 6 4.70 -6.65 16.17
N GLY A 7 3.53 -7.14 16.58
CA GLY A 7 2.71 -6.49 17.61
C GLY A 7 1.88 -5.28 17.16
N GLU A 8 2.00 -4.81 15.91
CA GLU A 8 1.29 -3.62 15.41
C GLU A 8 0.32 -3.90 14.26
N GLY A 9 0.16 -5.17 13.87
CA GLY A 9 -0.75 -5.58 12.81
C GLY A 9 -0.19 -5.36 11.41
N TRP A 10 -1.07 -5.42 10.40
CA TRP A 10 -0.70 -5.34 8.98
C TRP A 10 -0.81 -3.90 8.47
N PHE A 11 0.17 -3.41 7.74
CA PHE A 11 0.12 -2.07 7.13
C PHE A 11 0.04 -2.10 5.61
N LEU A 12 0.39 -3.23 4.99
CA LEU A 12 0.44 -3.39 3.54
C LEU A 12 -0.02 -4.79 3.09
N GLY A 13 -0.75 -4.84 1.98
CA GLY A 13 -1.13 -6.08 1.30
C GLY A 13 -0.76 -6.09 -0.18
N ILE A 14 -0.44 -7.26 -0.73
CA ILE A 14 -0.13 -7.44 -2.16
C ILE A 14 -1.04 -8.51 -2.76
N HIS A 15 -1.63 -8.19 -3.91
CA HIS A 15 -2.44 -9.10 -4.73
C HIS A 15 -1.99 -9.05 -6.20
N CYS A 16 -1.76 -10.20 -6.80
CA CYS A 16 -1.41 -10.29 -8.22
C CYS A 16 -2.67 -10.48 -9.07
N PHE A 17 -2.86 -9.60 -10.06
CA PHE A 17 -3.87 -9.73 -11.10
C PHE A 17 -3.19 -10.03 -12.44
N ALA A 18 -3.98 -10.44 -13.43
CA ALA A 18 -3.48 -10.75 -14.77
C ALA A 18 -2.75 -9.58 -15.47
N ARG A 19 -2.99 -8.33 -15.05
CA ARG A 19 -2.47 -7.12 -15.72
C ARG A 19 -1.66 -6.20 -14.81
N TYR A 20 -1.66 -6.42 -13.50
CA TYR A 20 -0.96 -5.59 -12.54
C TYR A 20 -0.81 -6.29 -11.20
N ILE A 21 0.16 -5.83 -10.43
CA ILE A 21 0.25 -6.11 -9.00
C ILE A 21 -0.44 -4.96 -8.27
N LYS A 22 -1.41 -5.30 -7.41
CA LYS A 22 -2.09 -4.36 -6.54
C LYS A 22 -1.39 -4.33 -5.18
N VAL A 23 -0.83 -3.18 -4.82
CA VAL A 23 -0.34 -2.91 -3.47
C VAL A 23 -1.42 -2.12 -2.73
N ALA A 24 -1.87 -2.63 -1.60
CA ALA A 24 -2.85 -2.01 -0.72
C ALA A 24 -2.15 -1.43 0.51
N PHE A 25 -2.29 -0.13 0.72
CA PHE A 25 -1.87 0.57 1.94
C PHE A 25 -3.11 0.83 2.78
N PHE A 26 -3.24 0.16 3.93
CA PHE A 26 -4.50 0.19 4.69
C PHE A 26 -4.81 1.55 5.29
N ARG A 27 -3.78 2.29 5.72
CA ARG A 27 -3.84 3.72 6.10
C ARG A 27 -3.39 4.63 4.95
N GLY A 28 -3.72 4.27 3.72
CA GLY A 28 -3.25 4.94 2.51
C GLY A 28 -3.63 6.42 2.39
N LEU A 29 -4.76 6.83 2.96
CA LEU A 29 -5.19 8.24 3.03
C LEU A 29 -4.27 9.12 3.88
N SER A 30 -3.55 8.54 4.82
CA SER A 30 -2.64 9.27 5.72
C SER A 30 -1.21 9.38 5.17
N LEU A 31 -0.95 8.83 3.97
CA LEU A 31 0.35 8.93 3.32
C LEU A 31 0.46 10.23 2.52
N ASP A 32 1.69 10.74 2.39
CA ASP A 32 2.01 11.96 1.64
C ASP A 32 3.09 11.71 0.57
N PRO A 33 2.76 11.87 -0.74
CA PRO A 33 1.40 11.99 -1.26
C PRO A 33 0.58 10.71 -1.02
N ALA A 34 -0.75 10.77 -1.10
CA ALA A 34 -1.56 9.56 -1.02
C ALA A 34 -1.39 8.68 -2.28
N PRO A 35 -1.38 7.33 -2.19
CA PRO A 35 -1.40 6.47 -3.36
C PRO A 35 -2.65 6.74 -4.22
N PRO A 36 -2.53 6.67 -5.56
CA PRO A 36 -3.48 7.32 -6.46
C PRO A 36 -4.82 6.61 -6.61
N VAL A 37 -4.91 5.31 -6.29
CA VAL A 37 -6.14 4.54 -6.53
C VAL A 37 -6.96 4.46 -5.25
N GLU A 38 -8.21 4.91 -5.33
CA GLU A 38 -9.12 4.94 -4.18
C GLU A 38 -9.68 3.55 -3.82
N SER A 39 -9.98 3.38 -2.53
CA SER A 39 -10.84 2.29 -2.05
C SER A 39 -12.32 2.71 -2.10
N LYS A 40 -13.20 1.72 -2.25
CA LYS A 40 -14.66 1.93 -2.18
C LYS A 40 -15.13 2.41 -0.79
N SER A 41 -14.35 2.11 0.24
CA SER A 41 -14.61 2.51 1.62
C SER A 41 -13.33 2.49 2.45
N GLY A 42 -13.30 3.31 3.50
CA GLY A 42 -12.23 3.39 4.48
C GLY A 42 -10.97 4.14 4.03
N ASP A 43 -9.91 3.99 4.82
CA ASP A 43 -8.65 4.74 4.66
C ASP A 43 -7.71 4.15 3.60
N THR A 44 -8.07 3.00 3.04
CA THR A 44 -7.18 2.27 2.14
C THR A 44 -6.99 3.02 0.83
N ARG A 45 -5.75 3.04 0.35
CA ARG A 45 -5.39 3.45 -1.02
C ARG A 45 -4.56 2.36 -1.67
N TYR A 46 -4.65 2.28 -3.00
CA TYR A 46 -3.93 1.30 -3.78
C TYR A 46 -2.93 1.95 -4.72
N PHE A 47 -1.90 1.17 -5.03
CA PHE A 47 -0.97 1.44 -6.10
C PHE A 47 -0.93 0.21 -7.01
N HIS A 48 -1.12 0.41 -8.31
CA HIS A 48 -1.10 -0.66 -9.30
C HIS A 48 0.22 -0.58 -10.06
N ILE A 49 0.97 -1.66 -10.02
CA ILE A 49 2.24 -1.79 -10.75
C ILE A 49 1.94 -2.62 -11.99
N HIS A 50 2.01 -1.98 -13.16
CA HIS A 50 1.87 -2.64 -14.45
C HIS A 50 3.24 -3.07 -14.98
N GLU A 51 3.26 -4.10 -15.83
CA GLU A 51 4.49 -4.72 -16.36
C GLU A 51 5.42 -3.74 -17.09
N TYR A 52 4.85 -2.77 -17.83
CA TYR A 52 5.60 -1.84 -18.67
C TYR A 52 5.66 -0.42 -18.10
N ASP A 53 5.05 -0.18 -16.94
CA ASP A 53 5.09 1.12 -16.29
C ASP A 53 6.40 1.24 -15.51
N GLY A 54 7.06 2.40 -15.62
CA GLY A 54 8.19 2.71 -14.76
C GLY A 54 7.75 2.76 -13.30
N LEU A 55 8.42 2.02 -12.42
CA LEU A 55 8.24 2.13 -10.99
C LEU A 55 9.09 3.28 -10.44
N ASP A 56 8.45 4.32 -9.90
CA ASP A 56 9.17 5.27 -9.05
C ASP A 56 9.49 4.60 -7.70
N GLU A 57 10.67 3.97 -7.63
CA GLU A 57 11.14 3.26 -6.45
C GLU A 57 11.27 4.18 -5.23
N LYS A 58 11.62 5.47 -5.42
CA LYS A 58 11.78 6.41 -4.31
C LYS A 58 10.43 6.70 -3.67
N GLN A 59 9.41 6.95 -4.49
CA GLN A 59 8.05 7.16 -4.01
C GLN A 59 7.49 5.88 -3.37
N PHE A 60 7.71 4.72 -3.97
CA PHE A 60 7.25 3.44 -3.43
C PHE A 60 7.86 3.16 -2.04
N VAL A 61 9.17 3.32 -1.89
CA VAL A 61 9.86 3.15 -0.60
C VAL A 61 9.39 4.19 0.42
N SER A 62 9.10 5.42 -0.01
CA SER A 62 8.52 6.45 0.87
C SER A 62 7.18 5.98 1.44
N TRP A 63 6.26 5.47 0.61
CA TRP A 63 4.99 4.95 1.08
C TRP A 63 5.12 3.79 2.05
N VAL A 64 6.00 2.82 1.76
CA VAL A 64 6.22 1.67 2.66
C VAL A 64 6.73 2.13 4.03
N LYS A 65 7.69 3.07 4.07
CA LYS A 65 8.24 3.62 5.32
C LYS A 65 7.22 4.45 6.10
N GLN A 66 6.34 5.19 5.42
CA GLN A 66 5.28 5.94 6.07
C GLN A 66 4.24 4.98 6.66
N ALA A 67 3.77 4.02 5.86
CA ALA A 67 2.77 3.05 6.28
C ALA A 67 3.25 2.19 7.46
N SER A 68 4.52 1.81 7.51
CA SER A 68 5.09 1.01 8.60
C SER A 68 5.18 1.75 9.95
N ARG A 69 4.86 3.05 9.99
CA ARG A 69 4.84 3.87 11.22
C ARG A 69 3.43 4.21 11.68
N LEU A 70 2.42 3.75 10.94
CA LEU A 70 1.01 3.95 11.27
C LEU A 70 0.46 2.69 11.92
N PRO A 71 -0.58 2.81 12.79
CA PRO A 71 -1.25 1.64 13.34
C PRO A 71 -1.77 0.73 12.23
N GLY A 72 -1.35 -0.54 12.28
CA GLY A 72 -1.79 -1.56 11.33
C GLY A 72 -3.22 -2.01 11.58
N GLU A 73 -3.76 -2.75 10.61
CA GLU A 73 -5.04 -3.43 10.68
C GLU A 73 -4.87 -4.85 11.24
N TRP A 74 -5.81 -5.28 12.07
CA TRP A 74 -5.92 -6.66 12.51
C TRP A 74 -6.91 -7.39 11.59
N MET A 75 -6.38 -8.15 10.65
CA MET A 75 -7.15 -8.98 9.69
C MET A 75 -7.22 -10.43 10.13
#